data_AF-A0A444MMY0-F1
#
_entry.id   AF-A0A444MMY0-F1
#
_cell.length_a   1.000
_cell.length_b   1.000
_cell.length_c   1.000
_cell.angle_alpha   90.00
_cell.angle_beta   90.00
_cell.angle_gamma   90.00
#
_symmetry.space_group_name_H-M   'P 1'
#
loop_
_entity.id
_entity.type
_entity.pdbx_description
1 polymer ?
#
loop_
_entity_poly.entity_id
_entity_poly.type
_entity_poly.pdbx_seq_one_letter_code
_entity_poly.pdbx_strand_id
1 'polypeptide(L)' 'MKGYINIPESFKCKGCKLCGSAPIISLAEHGLYQLKCPNNDSHYQTNPGEIDIDDWNIHNTQLYDHDYDLKMISEG' A
#
# COMPACT_ATOMS: atom_id res chain seq x y z
N MET A 1 18.60 -15.01 5.23
CA MET A 1 17.24 -14.44 5.17
C MET A 1 17.33 -13.10 4.46
N LYS A 2 16.47 -12.83 3.48
CA LYS A 2 16.38 -11.47 2.90
C LYS A 2 15.90 -10.55 4.02
N GLY A 3 16.49 -9.38 4.22
CA GLY A 3 16.31 -8.51 5.40
C GLY A 3 14.91 -7.87 5.57
N TYR A 4 13.85 -8.59 5.16
CA TYR A 4 12.47 -8.18 5.22
C TYR A 4 11.55 -9.40 5.40
N ILE A 5 10.37 -9.15 5.95
CA ILE A 5 9.30 -10.11 6.18
C ILE A 5 8.19 -9.81 5.16
N ASN A 6 7.75 -10.84 4.43
CA ASN A 6 6.57 -10.72 3.57
C ASN A 6 5.30 -10.75 4.42
N ILE A 7 4.31 -9.96 4.02
CA ILE A 7 2.97 -10.05 4.61
C ILE A 7 2.33 -11.38 4.13
N PRO A 8 1.81 -12.23 5.05
CA PRO A 8 1.11 -13.45 4.65
C PRO A 8 -0.13 -13.16 3.80
N GLU A 9 -0.43 -14.01 2.82
CA GLU A 9 -1.59 -13.85 1.92
C GLU A 9 -2.95 -13.89 2.64
N SER A 10 -2.99 -14.40 3.87
CA SER A 10 -4.19 -14.38 4.71
C SER A 10 -4.61 -12.97 5.14
N PHE A 11 -3.69 -11.99 5.08
CA PHE A 11 -4.00 -10.59 5.35
C PHE A 11 -4.50 -9.90 4.08
N LYS A 12 -5.58 -9.12 4.20
CA LYS A 12 -6.11 -8.31 3.11
C LYS A 12 -5.21 -7.09 2.90
N CYS A 13 -4.20 -7.22 2.03
CA CYS A 13 -3.36 -6.11 1.56
C CYS A 13 -3.61 -5.84 0.08
N LYS A 14 -3.86 -4.58 -0.27
CA LYS A 14 -3.88 -4.12 -1.65
C LYS A 14 -2.47 -4.12 -2.23
N GLY A 15 -2.37 -4.23 -3.55
CA GLY A 15 -1.12 -3.97 -4.26
C GLY A 15 -0.81 -2.48 -4.27
N CYS A 16 0.47 -2.13 -4.38
CA CYS A 16 0.90 -0.75 -4.54
C CYS A 16 0.23 -0.14 -5.79
N LYS A 17 -0.44 1.02 -5.67
CA LYS A 17 -1.13 1.67 -6.79
C LYS A 17 -0.21 2.09 -7.94
N LEU A 18 1.10 2.20 -7.69
CA LEU A 18 2.11 2.62 -8.67
C LEU A 18 2.80 1.46 -9.38
N CYS A 19 2.99 0.32 -8.70
CA CYS A 19 3.78 -0.80 -9.25
C CYS A 19 3.19 -2.20 -9.02
N GLY A 20 2.03 -2.30 -8.38
CA GLY A 20 1.29 -3.55 -8.15
C GLY A 20 1.84 -4.47 -7.06
N SER A 21 3.04 -4.23 -6.52
CA SER A 21 3.64 -5.10 -5.52
C SER A 21 2.91 -5.06 -4.17
N ALA A 22 2.84 -6.21 -3.49
CA ALA A 22 2.44 -6.28 -2.08
C ALA A 22 3.47 -5.56 -1.17
N PRO A 23 3.06 -5.00 -0.03
CA PRO A 23 3.99 -4.39 0.92
C PRO A 23 4.86 -5.44 1.61
N ILE A 24 5.99 -4.98 2.14
CA ILE A 24 6.89 -5.76 2.99
C ILE A 24 7.10 -5.05 4.33
N ILE A 25 7.46 -5.81 5.36
CA ILE A 25 7.97 -5.28 6.62
C ILE A 25 9.49 -5.34 6.56
N SER A 26 10.16 -4.19 6.59
CA SER A 26 11.62 -4.09 6.55
C SER A 26 12.19 -3.55 7.84
N LEU A 27 13.43 -3.92 8.16
CA LEU A 27 14.19 -3.27 9.23
C LEU A 27 14.47 -1.80 8.85
N ALA A 28 14.16 -0.90 9.76
CA ALA A 28 14.38 0.54 9.68
C ALA A 28 15.52 0.96 10.62
N GLU A 29 15.69 2.27 10.81
CA GLU A 29 16.68 2.81 11.75
C GLU A 29 16.42 2.35 13.19
N HIS A 30 17.49 2.35 14.00
CA HIS A 30 17.45 1.98 15.42
C HIS A 30 16.89 0.57 15.71
N GLY A 31 16.91 -0.34 14.73
CA GLY A 31 16.41 -1.70 14.91
C GLY A 31 14.89 -1.81 14.94
N LEU A 32 14.18 -0.75 14.53
CA LEU A 32 12.73 -0.74 14.40
C LEU A 32 12.29 -1.38 13.08
N TYR A 33 10.99 -1.60 12.93
CA TYR A 33 10.40 -2.11 11.69
C TYR A 33 9.44 -1.08 11.09
N GLN A 34 9.33 -1.08 9.78
CA GLN A 34 8.37 -0.26 9.04
C GLN A 34 7.71 -1.09 7.93
N LEU A 35 6.50 -0.71 7.54
CA LEU A 35 5.82 -1.21 6.36
C LEU A 35 6.19 -0.33 5.15
N LYS A 36 6.59 -0.92 4.04
CA LYS A 36 6.95 -0.16 2.82
C LYS A 36 6.68 -0.91 1.52
N CYS A 37 6.70 -0.17 0.43
CA CYS A 37 6.77 -0.75 -0.91
C CYS A 37 8.15 -1.39 -1.14
N PRO A 38 8.23 -2.65 -1.61
CA PRO A 38 9.51 -3.33 -1.83
C PRO A 38 10.32 -2.77 -3.01
N ASN A 39 9.64 -2.11 -3.96
CA ASN A 39 10.26 -1.68 -5.21
C ASN A 39 10.80 -0.24 -5.14
N ASN A 40 10.18 0.64 -4.34
CA ASN A 40 10.61 2.03 -4.18
C ASN A 40 9.99 2.67 -2.93
N ASP A 41 10.84 3.17 -2.05
CA ASP A 41 10.48 3.84 -0.78
C ASP A 41 9.63 5.09 -1.00
N SER A 42 9.78 5.74 -2.15
CA SER A 42 9.00 6.91 -2.53
C SER A 42 7.55 6.58 -2.88
N HIS A 43 7.23 5.31 -3.15
CA HIS A 43 5.85 4.90 -3.39
C HIS A 43 5.04 4.97 -2.10
N TYR A 44 5.59 4.43 -1.01
CA TYR A 44 5.00 4.44 0.31
C TYR A 44 5.97 3.83 1.33
N GLN A 45 6.04 4.42 2.52
CA GLN A 45 6.63 3.84 3.72
C GLN A 45 6.01 4.46 4.98
N THR A 46 5.80 3.67 6.02
CA THR A 46 5.46 4.17 7.36
C THR A 46 6.71 4.67 8.10
N ASN A 47 6.51 5.33 9.24
CA ASN A 47 7.62 5.70 10.10
C ASN A 47 8.28 4.46 10.72
N PRO A 48 9.58 4.53 11.09
CA PRO A 48 10.21 3.50 11.90
C PRO A 48 9.43 3.22 13.19
N GLY A 49 9.06 1.96 13.42
CA GLY A 49 8.27 1.51 14.57
C GLY A 49 6.78 1.37 14.28
N GLU A 50 6.33 1.73 13.07
CA GLU A 50 4.93 1.72 12.66
C GLU A 50 4.70 0.65 11.58
N ILE A 51 3.72 -0.21 11.80
CA ILE A 51 3.25 -1.19 10.81
C ILE A 51 1.73 -0.98 10.69
N ASP A 52 1.32 -0.20 9.71
CA ASP A 52 -0.08 0.13 9.46
C ASP A 52 -0.53 -0.38 8.08
N ILE A 53 -1.23 -1.51 8.08
CA ILE A 53 -1.77 -2.13 6.86
C ILE A 53 -3.01 -1.39 6.37
N ASP A 54 -3.77 -0.77 7.26
CA ASP A 54 -5.00 -0.08 6.89
C ASP A 54 -4.67 1.23 6.19
N ASP A 55 -3.69 1.98 6.69
CA ASP A 55 -3.17 3.18 5.99
C ASP A 55 -2.57 2.81 4.63
N TRP A 56 -1.81 1.71 4.53
CA TRP A 56 -1.36 1.19 3.23
C TRP A 56 -2.53 0.93 2.28
N ASN A 57 -3.58 0.27 2.76
CA ASN A 57 -4.75 -0.05 1.95
C ASN A 57 -5.50 1.21 1.51
N ILE A 58 -5.67 2.19 2.40
CA ILE A 58 -6.30 3.49 2.10
C ILE A 58 -5.46 4.23 1.05
N HIS A 59 -4.15 4.36 1.26
CA HIS A 59 -3.23 5.02 0.34
C HIS A 59 -3.26 4.42 -1.07
N ASN A 60 -3.35 3.09 -1.16
CA ASN A 60 -3.36 2.33 -2.41
C ASN A 60 -4.76 2.05 -2.95
N THR A 61 -5.80 2.61 -2.36
CA THR A 61 -7.14 2.59 -2.93
C THR A 61 -7.20 3.60 -4.07
N GLN A 62 -7.41 3.12 -5.30
CA GLN A 62 -7.84 3.99 -6.39
C GLN A 62 -9.30 4.39 -6.11
N LEU A 63 -9.50 5.62 -5.64
CA LEU A 63 -10.79 6.28 -5.72
C LEU A 63 -10.98 6.55 -7.21
N TYR A 64 -11.83 5.78 -7.88
CA TYR A 64 -11.99 5.89 -9.31
C TYR A 64 -12.38 7.32 -9.73
N ASP A 65 -11.65 7.82 -10.72
CA ASP A 65 -11.90 8.97 -11.61
C ASP A 65 -13.17 8.77 -12.48
N HIS A 66 -14.16 8.01 -11.99
CA HIS A 66 -15.25 7.42 -12.79
C HIS A 66 -16.65 7.83 -12.29
N ASP A 67 -16.73 8.90 -11.49
CA ASP A 67 -18.00 9.58 -11.21
C ASP A 67 -18.54 10.37 -12.42
N TYR A 68 -17.76 10.47 -13.51
CA TYR A 68 -18.22 11.11 -14.75
C TYR A 68 -19.14 10.23 -15.61
N ASP A 69 -19.08 8.89 -15.50
CA ASP A 69 -19.94 8.01 -16.29
C ASP A 69 -21.35 7.82 -15.67
N LEU A 70 -21.53 8.09 -14.37
CA LEU A 70 -22.85 8.04 -13.73
C LEU A 70 -23.70 9.29 -13.99
N LYS A 71 -23.10 10.40 -14.43
CA LYS A 71 -23.85 11.63 -14.79
C LYS A 71 -24.36 11.63 -16.24
N MET A 72 -23.83 10.76 -17.10
CA MET A 72 -24.24 10.66 -18.51
C MET A 72 -25.45 9.73 -18.74
N ILE A 73 -25.88 9.00 -17.69
CA ILE A 73 -27.01 8.04 -17.78
C ILE A 73 -28.32 8.65 -17.23
N SER A 74 -28.27 9.82 -16.57
CA SER A 74 -29.47 10.47 -16.01
C SER A 74 -30.14 11.50 -16.93
N GLU A 75 -29.62 11.71 -18.15
CA GLU A 75 -30.18 12.67 -19.13
C GLU A 75 -30.35 12.05 -20.53
N GLY A 76 -30.80 10.78 -20.61
CA GLY A 76 -31.11 10.07 -21.85
C GLY A 76 -32.52 9.49 -21.86
#